data_AF-A0A4S8IPC0-F1
#
_entry.id   AF-A0A4S8IPC0-F1
#
_cell.length_a   1.000
_cell.length_b   1.000
_cell.length_c   1.000
_cell.angle_alpha   90.00
_cell.angle_beta   90.00
_cell.angle_gamma   90.00
#
_symmetry.space_group_name_H-M   'P 1'
#
loop_
_entity.id
_entity.type
_entity.pdbx_description
1 polymer ?
#
loop_
_entity_poly.entity_id
_entity_poly.type
_entity_poly.pdbx_seq_one_letter_code
_entity_poly.pdbx_strand_id
1 'polypeptide(L)'
;MLCSSTLAFSPPSPAGPPASRKVSRITAMVRAQPLQVQPGVPPSAPTSLCPSPSRVLGVAIPLAASVCLLLWSNPEKNQKKYAEFDSRFKSSSVLKELLEKSKLNKERNQRELQDKYCLRGAEWGVGDCSTQGMTQEERDEFIATLKKRAGGD
;
A
#
# COMPACT_ATOMS: atom_id res chain seq x y z
N MET A 1 4.45 -57.28 -31.89
CA MET A 1 3.74 -56.40 -30.94
C MET A 1 4.77 -55.49 -30.28
N LEU A 2 4.84 -54.22 -30.69
CA LEU A 2 5.72 -53.21 -30.11
C LEU A 2 4.84 -51.99 -29.85
N CYS A 3 4.55 -51.70 -28.58
CA CYS A 3 3.81 -50.50 -28.19
C CYS A 3 4.82 -49.44 -27.74
N SER A 4 5.09 -48.48 -28.61
CA SER A 4 5.76 -47.22 -28.26
C SER A 4 4.81 -46.38 -27.40
N SER A 5 5.19 -46.08 -26.16
CA SER A 5 4.46 -45.13 -25.32
C SER A 5 5.21 -43.79 -25.31
N THR A 6 4.68 -42.83 -26.06
CA THR A 6 5.09 -41.43 -26.04
C THR A 6 4.55 -40.79 -24.76
N LEU A 7 5.42 -40.39 -23.83
CA LEU A 7 5.03 -39.58 -22.67
C LEU A 7 4.94 -38.11 -23.09
N ALA A 8 3.72 -37.61 -23.25
CA ALA A 8 3.44 -36.19 -23.43
C ALA A 8 3.50 -35.48 -22.08
N PHE A 9 4.51 -34.63 -21.88
CA PHE A 9 4.66 -33.77 -20.72
C PHE A 9 3.70 -32.57 -20.86
N SER A 10 2.71 -32.46 -19.96
CA SER A 10 1.78 -31.34 -19.92
C SER A 10 2.33 -30.22 -19.01
N PRO A 11 2.28 -28.94 -19.41
CA PRO A 11 2.73 -27.84 -18.55
C PRO A 11 1.73 -27.52 -17.43
N PRO A 12 2.17 -26.99 -16.28
CA PRO A 12 1.28 -26.62 -15.18
C PRO A 12 0.49 -25.34 -15.49
N SER A 13 -0.81 -25.39 -15.23
CA SER A 13 -1.74 -24.26 -15.34
C SER A 13 -1.43 -23.14 -14.33
N PRO A 14 -1.67 -21.86 -14.67
CA PRO A 14 -1.46 -20.74 -13.76
C PRO A 14 -2.51 -20.73 -12.64
N ALA A 15 -2.03 -20.73 -11.38
CA ALA A 15 -2.85 -20.55 -10.20
C ALA A 15 -3.47 -19.14 -10.18
N GLY A 16 -4.78 -19.07 -9.91
CA GLY A 16 -5.55 -17.83 -9.82
C GLY A 16 -5.15 -16.92 -8.65
N PRO A 17 -5.69 -15.69 -8.60
CA PRO A 17 -5.31 -14.68 -7.60
C PRO A 17 -5.82 -15.04 -6.20
N PRO A 18 -5.09 -14.67 -5.12
CA PRO A 18 -5.51 -14.93 -3.75
C PRO A 18 -6.72 -14.10 -3.35
N ALA A 19 -7.59 -14.70 -2.53
CA ALA A 19 -8.80 -14.11 -2.01
C ALA A 19 -8.56 -12.83 -1.19
N SER A 20 -9.39 -11.80 -1.45
CA SER A 20 -9.40 -10.53 -0.74
C SER A 20 -9.63 -10.71 0.77
N ARG A 21 -8.65 -10.31 1.59
CA ARG A 21 -8.85 -10.06 3.03
C ARG A 21 -9.83 -8.90 3.20
N LYS A 22 -11.00 -9.17 3.77
CA LYS A 22 -11.96 -8.12 4.19
C LYS A 22 -11.30 -7.26 5.27
N VAL A 23 -11.11 -5.98 4.96
CA VAL A 23 -10.82 -4.96 5.97
C VAL A 23 -12.11 -4.74 6.78
N SER A 24 -12.05 -5.05 8.08
CA SER A 24 -13.15 -4.80 9.00
C SER A 24 -13.25 -3.29 9.23
N ARG A 25 -14.28 -2.65 8.67
CA ARG A 25 -14.61 -1.26 9.00
C ARG A 25 -15.16 -1.23 10.41
N ILE A 26 -14.44 -0.60 11.33
CA ILE A 26 -14.95 -0.26 12.64
C ILE A 26 -15.93 0.91 12.44
N THR A 27 -17.22 0.60 12.42
CA THR A 27 -18.28 1.62 12.41
C THR A 27 -18.50 2.08 13.85
N ALA A 28 -17.99 3.26 14.19
CA ALA A 28 -18.33 3.93 15.45
C ALA A 28 -19.79 4.40 15.38
N MET A 29 -20.64 3.79 16.18
CA MET A 29 -22.07 4.10 16.29
C MET A 29 -22.26 5.23 17.31
N VAL A 30 -22.39 6.45 16.81
CA VAL A 30 -22.83 7.60 17.61
C VAL A 30 -24.31 7.41 17.92
N ARG A 31 -24.61 7.20 19.20
CA ARG A 31 -25.97 7.11 19.74
C ARG A 31 -26.59 8.50 19.77
N ALA A 32 -27.36 8.85 18.75
CA ALA A 32 -28.23 10.03 18.78
C ALA A 32 -29.50 9.71 19.58
N GLN A 33 -29.81 10.52 20.59
CA GLN A 33 -31.09 10.46 21.31
C GLN A 33 -32.21 11.02 20.41
N PRO A 34 -33.44 10.48 20.46
CA PRO A 34 -34.54 11.00 19.67
C PRO A 34 -35.14 12.25 20.35
N LEU A 35 -35.15 13.38 19.64
CA LEU A 35 -36.05 14.48 19.97
C LEU A 35 -37.44 14.15 19.40
N GLN A 36 -38.45 14.19 20.26
CA GLN A 36 -39.84 13.94 19.86
C GLN A 36 -40.35 15.01 18.88
N VAL A 37 -41.03 14.55 17.84
CA VAL A 37 -41.76 15.37 16.87
C VAL A 37 -43.24 15.39 17.29
N GLN A 38 -43.77 16.58 17.55
CA GLN A 38 -45.22 16.83 17.64
C GLN A 38 -45.79 17.11 16.23
N PRO A 39 -47.03 16.70 15.89
CA PRO A 39 -47.54 16.75 14.53
C PRO A 39 -48.34 18.03 14.22
N GLY A 40 -48.15 18.54 12.99
CA GLY A 40 -49.15 19.27 12.19
C GLY A 40 -49.34 20.76 12.46
N VAL A 41 -49.00 21.65 11.50
CA VAL A 41 -49.88 22.39 10.54
C VAL A 41 -49.02 23.21 9.55
N PRO A 42 -49.39 23.38 8.26
CA PRO A 42 -48.87 24.44 7.37
C PRO A 42 -49.89 25.60 7.24
N PRO A 43 -49.67 26.68 6.44
CA PRO A 43 -48.47 27.42 6.04
C PRO A 43 -48.63 28.95 6.29
N SER A 44 -47.55 29.72 6.37
CA SER A 44 -47.49 31.12 5.86
C SER A 44 -46.10 31.72 6.04
N ALA A 45 -45.54 32.21 4.93
CA ALA A 45 -44.41 33.14 4.94
C ALA A 45 -44.81 34.46 5.66
N PRO A 46 -43.84 35.22 6.17
CA PRO A 46 -43.30 36.26 5.29
C PRO A 46 -41.78 36.33 5.29
N THR A 47 -41.30 36.53 4.07
CA THR A 47 -40.03 37.09 3.63
C THR A 47 -39.39 38.03 4.65
N SER A 48 -38.27 37.62 5.24
CA SER A 48 -37.32 38.52 5.91
C SER A 48 -36.05 38.55 5.08
N LEU A 49 -35.89 39.64 4.32
CA LEU A 49 -34.67 40.01 3.60
C LEU A 49 -33.48 40.02 4.59
N CYS A 50 -32.51 39.12 4.38
CA CYS A 50 -31.15 39.35 4.88
C CYS A 50 -30.36 40.05 3.78
N PRO A 51 -29.72 41.22 4.04
CA PRO A 51 -28.88 41.88 3.05
C PRO A 51 -27.64 41.02 2.77
N SER A 52 -27.46 40.71 1.49
CA SER A 52 -26.46 39.82 0.94
C SER A 52 -25.05 40.44 0.95
N PRO A 53 -24.01 39.75 1.46
CA PRO A 53 -22.61 40.14 1.22
C PRO A 53 -22.14 39.57 -0.13
N SER A 54 -22.92 39.74 -1.19
CA SER A 54 -22.67 39.03 -2.47
C SER A 54 -21.83 39.82 -3.48
N ARG A 55 -21.47 41.09 -3.21
CA ARG A 55 -20.74 41.90 -4.19
C ARG A 55 -19.22 41.80 -4.11
N VAL A 56 -18.65 41.43 -2.96
CA VAL A 56 -17.18 41.29 -2.81
C VAL A 56 -16.68 39.95 -3.38
N LEU A 57 -17.49 38.90 -3.28
CA LEU A 57 -17.20 37.58 -3.85
C LEU A 57 -17.32 37.53 -5.38
N GLY A 58 -18.17 38.36 -5.99
CA GLY A 58 -18.38 38.37 -7.45
C GLY A 58 -17.19 38.84 -8.28
N VAL A 59 -16.28 39.63 -7.70
CA VAL A 59 -15.08 40.17 -8.38
C VAL A 59 -13.82 39.39 -8.01
N ALA A 60 -13.73 38.88 -6.79
CA ALA A 60 -12.56 38.13 -6.31
C ALA A 60 -12.43 36.74 -6.96
N ILE A 61 -13.56 36.06 -7.21
CA ILE A 61 -13.58 34.71 -7.81
C ILE A 61 -13.05 34.70 -9.26
N PRO A 62 -13.50 35.57 -10.18
CA PRO A 62 -13.01 35.56 -11.57
C PRO A 62 -11.54 36.00 -11.69
N LEU A 63 -11.05 36.89 -10.82
CA LEU A 63 -9.65 37.30 -10.81
C LEU A 63 -8.73 36.18 -10.33
N ALA A 64 -9.11 35.44 -9.29
CA ALA A 64 -8.36 34.27 -8.83
C ALA A 64 -8.31 33.15 -9.89
N ALA A 65 -9.43 32.89 -10.57
CA ALA A 65 -9.48 31.92 -11.66
C ALA A 65 -8.60 32.34 -12.87
N SER A 66 -8.61 33.63 -13.22
CA SER A 66 -7.75 34.21 -14.26
C SER A 66 -6.26 34.06 -13.94
N VAL A 67 -5.85 34.37 -12.70
CA VAL A 67 -4.45 34.20 -12.26
C VAL A 67 -4.05 32.73 -12.22
N CYS A 68 -4.93 31.82 -11.77
CA CYS A 68 -4.70 30.38 -11.81
C CYS A 68 -4.51 29.86 -13.24
N LEU A 69 -5.32 30.33 -14.20
CA LEU A 69 -5.16 29.99 -15.63
C LEU A 69 -3.84 30.51 -16.19
N LEU A 70 -3.43 31.75 -15.87
CA LEU A 70 -2.15 32.33 -16.31
C LEU A 70 -0.93 31.61 -15.72
N LEU A 71 -1.02 31.18 -14.46
CA LEU A 71 0.05 30.44 -13.77
C LEU A 71 0.20 29.01 -14.30
N TRP A 72 -0.91 28.37 -14.68
CA TRP A 72 -0.94 27.05 -15.35
C TRP A 72 -0.49 27.12 -16.82
N SER A 73 -0.84 28.20 -17.54
CA SER A 73 -0.52 28.42 -18.97
C SER A 73 0.96 28.71 -19.28
N ASN A 74 1.84 28.80 -18.27
CA ASN A 74 3.30 28.91 -18.47
C ASN A 74 4.04 27.61 -18.07
N PRO A 75 3.73 26.44 -18.66
CA PRO A 75 4.30 25.16 -18.24
C PRO A 75 5.81 25.09 -18.53
N GLU A 76 6.30 25.69 -19.62
CA GLU A 76 7.69 25.52 -20.07
C GLU A 76 8.74 26.11 -19.12
N LYS A 77 8.47 27.29 -18.54
CA LYS A 77 9.38 27.94 -17.58
C LYS A 77 9.33 27.28 -16.21
N ASN A 78 8.17 26.73 -15.84
CA ASN A 78 7.97 26.04 -14.57
C ASN A 78 8.54 24.62 -14.59
N GLN A 79 8.38 23.90 -15.72
CA GLN A 79 8.88 22.54 -15.90
C GLN A 79 10.41 22.45 -15.80
N LYS A 80 11.13 23.42 -16.38
CA LYS A 80 12.60 23.49 -16.27
C LYS A 80 13.06 23.68 -14.82
N LYS A 81 12.36 24.52 -14.04
CA LYS A 81 12.66 24.71 -12.62
C LYS A 81 12.40 23.44 -11.82
N TYR A 82 11.27 22.76 -12.03
CA TYR A 82 10.99 21.50 -11.33
C TYR A 82 11.99 20.40 -11.71
N ALA A 83 12.42 20.32 -12.98
CA ALA A 83 13.45 19.37 -13.40
C ALA A 83 14.82 19.67 -12.76
N GLU A 84 15.20 20.94 -12.66
CA GLU A 84 16.41 21.36 -11.96
C GLU A 84 16.34 21.00 -10.46
N PHE A 85 15.25 21.33 -9.78
CA PHE A 85 15.06 20.99 -8.36
C PHE A 85 15.01 19.49 -8.11
N ASP A 86 14.37 18.72 -8.99
CA ASP A 86 14.33 17.26 -8.91
C ASP A 86 15.73 16.66 -9.14
N SER A 87 16.53 17.21 -10.04
CA SER A 87 17.92 16.79 -10.24
C SER A 87 18.82 17.11 -9.02
N ARG A 88 18.59 18.26 -8.38
CA ARG A 88 19.27 18.65 -7.13
C ARG A 88 18.85 17.76 -5.96
N PHE A 89 17.57 17.39 -5.90
CA PHE A 89 17.05 16.48 -4.89
C PHE A 89 17.59 15.06 -5.08
N LYS A 90 17.63 14.56 -6.32
CA LYS A 90 18.22 13.26 -6.69
C LYS A 90 19.72 13.17 -6.42
N SER A 91 20.44 14.28 -6.57
CA SER A 91 21.87 14.34 -6.30
C SER A 91 22.21 14.56 -4.82
N SER A 92 21.23 14.96 -3.99
CA SER A 92 21.42 15.19 -2.56
C SER A 92 21.95 13.94 -1.82
N SER A 93 22.82 14.17 -0.83
CA SER A 93 23.43 13.10 -0.03
C SER A 93 22.38 12.34 0.80
N VAL A 94 21.41 13.05 1.35
CA VAL A 94 20.35 12.49 2.20
C VAL A 94 19.49 11.50 1.40
N LEU A 95 19.08 11.84 0.18
CA LEU A 95 18.24 10.94 -0.61
C LEU A 95 18.99 9.67 -1.01
N LYS A 96 20.27 9.80 -1.39
CA LYS A 96 21.11 8.64 -1.75
C LYS A 96 21.24 7.69 -0.56
N GLU A 97 21.50 8.22 0.64
CA GLU A 97 21.59 7.43 1.86
C GLU A 97 20.27 6.71 2.17
N LEU A 98 19.14 7.41 2.07
CA LEU A 98 17.82 6.82 2.34
C LEU A 98 17.45 5.75 1.30
N LEU A 99 17.81 5.94 0.03
CA LEU A 99 17.60 4.95 -1.01
C LEU A 99 18.47 3.71 -0.80
N GLU A 100 19.74 3.88 -0.44
CA GLU A 100 20.63 2.77 -0.10
C GLU A 100 20.11 2.01 1.13
N LYS A 101 19.75 2.72 2.20
CA LYS A 101 19.12 2.13 3.38
C LYS A 101 17.83 1.39 3.05
N SER A 102 16.97 1.95 2.19
CA SER A 102 15.71 1.30 1.80
C SER A 102 15.95 0.03 1.01
N LYS A 103 16.95 0.00 0.13
CA LYS A 103 17.32 -1.21 -0.63
C LYS A 103 17.87 -2.29 0.29
N LEU A 104 18.81 -1.93 1.17
CA LEU A 104 19.37 -2.84 2.16
C LEU A 104 18.30 -3.39 3.11
N ASN A 105 17.36 -2.55 3.55
CA ASN A 105 16.28 -2.98 4.44
C ASN A 105 15.30 -3.92 3.74
N LYS A 106 15.02 -3.69 2.45
CA LYS A 106 14.16 -4.58 1.65
C LYS A 106 14.77 -5.98 1.57
N GLU A 107 16.05 -6.08 1.22
CA GLU A 107 16.74 -7.37 1.12
C GLU A 107 16.90 -8.05 2.47
N ARG A 108 17.24 -7.30 3.52
CA ARG A 108 17.35 -7.83 4.88
C ARG A 108 16.01 -8.40 5.35
N ASN A 109 14.94 -7.63 5.23
CA ASN A 109 13.60 -8.08 5.64
C ASN A 109 13.11 -9.28 4.82
N GLN A 110 13.43 -9.34 3.52
CA GLN A 110 13.13 -10.51 2.69
C GLN A 110 13.86 -11.77 3.19
N ARG A 111 15.14 -11.67 3.54
CA ARG A 111 15.91 -12.78 4.09
C ARG A 111 15.41 -13.20 5.46
N GLU A 112 15.21 -12.25 6.38
CA GLU A 112 14.69 -12.52 7.72
C GLU A 112 13.32 -13.22 7.68
N LEU A 113 12.44 -12.80 6.78
CA LEU A 113 11.15 -13.46 6.58
C LEU A 113 11.35 -14.89 6.05
N GLN A 114 12.15 -15.07 5.00
CA GLN A 114 12.43 -16.40 4.44
C GLN A 114 13.03 -17.33 5.48
N ASP A 115 14.03 -16.87 6.24
CA ASP A 115 14.68 -17.65 7.30
C ASP A 115 13.66 -18.05 8.40
N LYS A 116 12.76 -17.15 8.80
CA LYS A 116 11.66 -17.48 9.74
C LYS A 116 10.69 -18.52 9.18
N TYR A 117 10.35 -18.43 7.89
CA TYR A 117 9.47 -19.42 7.26
C TYR A 117 10.15 -20.77 7.08
N CYS A 118 11.44 -20.77 6.72
CA CYS A 118 12.22 -22.00 6.56
C CYS A 118 12.53 -22.67 7.90
N LEU A 119 12.75 -21.91 8.97
CA LEU A 119 12.83 -22.46 10.34
C LEU A 119 11.58 -23.24 10.70
N ARG A 120 10.41 -22.59 10.54
CA ARG A 120 9.13 -23.25 10.80
C ARG A 120 8.90 -24.43 9.85
N GLY A 121 9.29 -24.32 8.58
CA GLY A 121 9.17 -25.44 7.62
C GLY A 121 10.02 -26.65 8.00
N ALA A 122 11.26 -26.39 8.44
CA ALA A 122 12.21 -27.42 8.87
C ALA A 122 11.75 -28.13 10.16
N GLU A 123 11.25 -27.37 11.14
CA GLU A 123 10.73 -27.91 12.41
C GLU A 123 9.53 -28.86 12.20
N TRP A 124 8.64 -28.51 11.27
CA TRP A 124 7.40 -29.25 11.03
C TRP A 124 7.53 -30.25 9.87
N GLY A 125 8.64 -30.21 9.12
CA GLY A 125 8.92 -31.11 8.00
C GLY A 125 8.02 -30.90 6.77
N VAL A 126 7.55 -29.67 6.51
CA VAL A 126 6.61 -29.37 5.41
C VAL A 126 7.09 -28.18 4.58
N GLY A 127 7.05 -28.31 3.24
CA GLY A 127 7.32 -27.25 2.27
C GLY A 127 8.70 -27.32 1.59
N ASP A 128 9.05 -26.26 0.86
CA ASP A 128 10.29 -26.16 0.05
C ASP A 128 11.58 -26.16 0.91
N CYS A 129 11.46 -25.88 2.21
CA CYS A 129 12.52 -25.93 3.21
C CYS A 129 12.41 -27.17 4.13
N SER A 130 11.70 -28.22 3.69
CA SER A 130 11.57 -29.46 4.45
C SER A 130 12.91 -30.20 4.50
N THR A 131 13.25 -30.69 5.68
CA THR A 131 14.43 -31.53 5.89
C THR A 131 14.06 -33.02 5.82
N GLN A 132 13.03 -33.36 5.03
CA GLN A 132 12.49 -34.71 4.96
C GLN A 132 13.44 -35.58 4.14
N GLY A 133 14.02 -36.61 4.77
CA GLY A 133 15.04 -37.47 4.15
C GLY A 133 16.49 -37.17 4.56
N MET A 134 16.73 -36.14 5.37
CA MET A 134 18.03 -35.92 6.04
C MET A 134 18.13 -36.74 7.33
N THR A 135 19.34 -37.10 7.78
CA THR A 135 19.52 -37.77 9.09
C THR A 135 19.16 -36.81 10.22
N GLN A 136 18.85 -37.35 11.41
CA GLN A 136 18.49 -36.50 12.56
C GLN A 136 19.58 -35.47 12.87
N GLU A 137 20.86 -35.85 12.79
CA GLU A 137 21.97 -34.93 13.04
C GLU A 137 22.01 -33.80 12.01
N GLU A 138 21.88 -34.13 10.72
CA GLU A 138 21.90 -33.15 9.62
C GLU A 138 20.72 -32.16 9.71
N ARG A 139 19.55 -32.61 10.19
CA ARG A 139 18.40 -31.74 10.43
C ARG A 139 18.67 -30.73 11.54
N ASP A 140 19.23 -31.19 12.64
CA ASP A 140 19.48 -30.34 13.80
C ASP A 140 20.60 -29.32 13.51
N GLU A 141 21.62 -29.70 12.74
CA GLU A 141 22.65 -28.78 12.22
C GLU A 141 22.07 -27.71 11.27
N PHE A 142 21.17 -28.12 10.39
CA PHE A 142 20.48 -27.20 9.48
C PHE A 142 19.61 -26.20 10.24
N ILE A 143 18.82 -26.67 11.21
CA ILE A 143 17.99 -25.83 12.08
C ILE A 143 18.87 -24.88 12.90
N ALA A 144 20.01 -25.35 13.43
CA ALA A 144 20.95 -24.51 14.17
C ALA A 144 21.53 -23.38 13.29
N THR A 145 21.85 -23.70 12.03
CA THR A 145 22.34 -22.71 11.06
C THR A 145 21.29 -21.64 10.77
N LEU A 146 20.02 -22.03 10.65
CA LEU A 146 18.92 -21.09 10.43
C LEU A 146 18.60 -20.26 11.69
N LYS A 147 18.65 -20.83 12.89
CA LYS A 147 18.43 -20.11 14.17
C LYS A 147 19.47 -19.02 14.37
N LYS A 148 20.74 -19.34 14.08
CA LYS A 148 21.86 -18.38 14.09
C LYS A 148 21.65 -17.20 13.13
N ARG A 149 21.02 -17.43 11.97
CA ARG A 149 20.69 -16.37 11.00
C ARG A 149 19.48 -15.54 11.41
N ALA A 150 18.49 -16.18 12.02
CA ALA A 150 17.27 -15.53 12.51
C ALA A 150 17.48 -14.72 13.80
N GLY A 151 18.69 -14.73 14.38
CA GLY A 151 19.01 -14.02 15.63
C GLY A 151 18.37 -14.66 16.87
N GLY A 152 18.06 -15.95 16.80
CA GLY A 152 17.63 -16.74 17.97
C GLY A 152 18.84 -17.43 18.57
N ASP A 153 19.33 -16.91 19.68
CA ASP A 153 20.25 -17.61 20.59
C ASP A 153 19.46 -18.50 21.56
#